data_AF-A0A1Y3QPC0-F1
#
_entry.id   AF-A0A1Y3QPC0-F1
#
_cell.length_a   1.000
_cell.length_b   1.000
_cell.length_c   1.000
_cell.angle_alpha   90.00
_cell.angle_beta   90.00
_cell.angle_gamma   90.00
#
_symmetry.space_group_name_H-M   'P 1'
#
loop_
_entity.id
_entity.type
_entity.pdbx_description
1 polymer ?
#
loop_
_entity_poly.entity_id
_entity_poly.type
_entity_poly.pdbx_seq_one_letter_code
_entity_poly.pdbx_strand_id
1 'polypeptide(L)' 'MAQITQPELQSLHELIWMEAAMYEKFRAYAEHASEEHVRKLCDQLADRTRQHLTALSQLLDTGQTGVH' A
#
# COMPACT_ATOMS: atom_id res chain seq x y z
N MET A 1 17.35 -18.53 -4.71
CA MET A 1 16.34 -17.45 -4.66
C MET A 1 17.05 -16.18 -4.22
N ALA A 2 16.82 -15.05 -4.90
CA ALA A 2 17.50 -13.81 -4.56
C ALA A 2 17.04 -13.33 -3.18
N GLN A 3 17.98 -13.12 -2.26
CA GLN A 3 17.70 -12.51 -0.97
C GLN A 3 17.45 -11.02 -1.19
N ILE A 4 16.40 -10.48 -0.58
CA ILE A 4 16.14 -9.04 -0.59
C ILE A 4 17.32 -8.36 0.10
N THR A 5 17.99 -7.47 -0.62
CA THR A 5 19.09 -6.69 -0.09
C THR A 5 18.56 -5.62 0.87
N GLN A 6 19.41 -5.16 1.80
CA GLN A 6 19.04 -4.11 2.75
C GLN A 6 18.49 -2.82 2.10
N PRO A 7 19.03 -2.30 0.97
CA PRO A 7 18.41 -1.15 0.29
C PRO A 7 17.04 -1.48 -0.32
N GLU A 8 16.85 -2.68 -0.87
CA GLU A 8 15.53 -3.10 -1.40
C GLU A 8 14.50 -3.21 -0.28
N LEU A 9 14.89 -3.71 0.90
CA LEU A 9 14.03 -3.75 2.08
C LEU A 9 13.63 -2.34 2.54
N GLN A 10 14.58 -1.39 2.54
CA GLN A 10 14.29 0.00 2.88
C GLN A 10 13.31 0.62 1.88
N SER A 11 13.56 0.48 0.57
CA SER A 11 12.64 0.98 -0.46
C SER A 11 11.25 0.37 -0.34
N LEU A 12 11.15 -0.91 0.04
CA LEU A 12 9.88 -1.58 0.21
C LEU A 12 9.11 -1.08 1.43
N HIS A 13 9.79 -0.76 2.54
CA HIS A 13 9.18 -0.06 3.66
C HIS A 13 8.70 1.35 3.30
N GLU A 14 9.48 2.11 2.53
CA GLU A 14 9.09 3.44 2.05
C GLU A 14 7.83 3.37 1.18
N LEU A 15 7.73 2.37 0.29
CA LEU A 15 6.54 2.12 -0.52
C LEU A 15 5.32 1.76 0.32
N ILE A 16 5.47 0.90 1.33
CA ILE A 16 4.37 0.56 2.25
C ILE A 16 3.88 1.80 3.00
N TRP A 17 4.81 2.62 3.51
CA TRP A 17 4.42 3.83 4.24
C TRP A 17 3.71 4.84 3.32
N MET A 18 4.19 5.01 2.09
CA MET A 18 3.55 5.85 1.09
C MET A 18 2.12 5.37 0.77
N GLU A 19 1.93 4.08 0.51
CA GLU A 19 0.61 3.52 0.21
C GLU A 19 -0.33 3.65 1.41
N ALA A 20 0.14 3.43 2.65
CA ALA A 20 -0.68 3.68 3.85
C ALA A 20 -1.14 5.14 3.95
N ALA A 21 -0.25 6.10 3.69
CA ALA A 21 -0.59 7.52 3.69
C ALA A 21 -1.57 7.89 2.56
N MET A 22 -1.45 7.25 1.39
CA MET A 22 -2.38 7.45 0.27
C MET A 22 -3.77 6.91 0.57
N TYR A 23 -3.87 5.76 1.22
CA TYR A 23 -5.14 5.19 1.66
C TYR A 23 -5.91 6.14 2.58
N GLU A 24 -5.23 6.66 3.61
CA GLU A 24 -5.82 7.61 4.55
C GLU A 24 -6.31 8.88 3.85
N LYS A 25 -5.53 9.40 2.90
CA LYS A 25 -5.95 10.57 2.09
C LYS A 25 -7.17 10.29 1.25
N PHE A 26 -7.22 9.16 0.56
CA PHE A 26 -8.38 8.81 -0.26
C PHE A 26 -9.64 8.60 0.57
N ARG A 27 -9.54 7.99 1.76
CA ARG A 27 -10.67 7.89 2.70
C ARG A 27 -11.13 9.27 3.16
N ALA A 28 -10.21 10.13 3.57
CA ALA A 28 -10.54 11.50 3.98
C ALA A 28 -11.22 12.26 2.84
N TYR A 29 -10.75 12.14 1.59
CA TYR A 29 -11.39 12.78 0.44
C TYR A 29 -12.79 12.21 0.15
N ALA A 30 -13.01 10.90 0.30
CA ALA A 30 -14.33 10.29 0.19
C ALA A 30 -15.29 10.82 1.26
N GLU A 31 -14.83 11.03 2.49
CA GLU A 31 -15.66 11.56 3.59
C GLU A 31 -16.10 13.01 3.36
N HIS A 32 -15.24 13.83 2.73
CA HIS A 32 -15.50 15.26 2.52
C HIS A 32 -16.09 15.61 1.15
N ALA A 33 -16.11 14.67 0.21
CA ALA A 33 -16.63 14.90 -1.14
C ALA A 33 -18.17 14.96 -1.15
N SER A 34 -18.72 16.07 -1.64
CA SER A 34 -20.16 16.25 -1.86
C SER A 34 -20.66 15.47 -3.08
N GLU A 35 -19.80 15.28 -4.08
CA GLU A 35 -20.11 14.65 -5.35
C GLU A 35 -20.02 13.12 -5.26
N GLU A 36 -21.09 12.41 -5.63
CA GLU A 36 -21.15 10.95 -5.53
C GLU A 36 -20.09 10.24 -6.37
N HIS A 37 -19.81 10.73 -7.57
CA HIS A 37 -18.81 10.11 -8.45
C HIS A 37 -17.38 10.30 -7.91
N VAL A 38 -17.09 11.43 -7.26
CA VAL A 38 -15.81 11.67 -6.59
C VAL A 38 -15.64 10.73 -5.39
N ARG A 39 -16.69 10.53 -4.58
CA ARG A 39 -16.67 9.55 -3.48
C ARG A 39 -16.36 8.14 -3.98
N LYS A 40 -17.08 7.67 -5.00
CA LYS A 40 -16.84 6.35 -5.60
C LYS A 40 -15.43 6.21 -6.16
N LEU A 41 -14.89 7.26 -6.78
CA LEU A 41 -13.52 7.26 -7.27
C LEU A 41 -12.52 7.16 -6.10
N CYS A 42 -12.70 7.95 -5.05
CA CYS A 42 -11.86 7.90 -3.86
C CYS A 42 -11.92 6.54 -3.16
N ASP A 43 -13.10 5.93 -3.05
CA ASP A 43 -13.25 4.57 -2.50
C ASP A 43 -12.53 3.52 -3.36
N GLN A 44 -12.66 3.59 -4.68
CA GLN A 44 -11.92 2.70 -5.60
C GLN A 44 -10.41 2.86 -5.48
N LEU A 45 -9.92 4.09 -5.33
CA LEU A 45 -8.51 4.37 -5.14
C LEU A 45 -8.01 3.86 -3.77
N ALA A 46 -8.79 4.04 -2.70
CA ALA A 46 -8.49 3.49 -1.38
C ALA A 46 -8.40 1.95 -1.41
N ASP A 47 -9.37 1.29 -2.05
CA ASP A 47 -9.36 -0.17 -2.21
C ASP A 47 -8.14 -0.67 -2.99
N ARG A 48 -7.77 0.03 -4.06
CA ARG A 48 -6.57 -0.32 -4.85
C ARG A 48 -5.29 -0.17 -4.04
N THR A 49 -5.15 0.93 -3.30
CA THR A 49 -4.02 1.13 -2.38
C THR A 49 -3.95 0.05 -1.30
N ARG A 50 -5.09 -0.40 -0.77
CA ARG A 50 -5.14 -1.53 0.18
C ARG A 50 -4.66 -2.84 -0.44
N GLN A 51 -5.00 -3.09 -1.71
CA GLN A 51 -4.48 -4.26 -2.44
C GLN A 51 -2.97 -4.17 -2.62
N HIS A 52 -2.43 -2.99 -2.96
CA HIS A 52 -0.98 -2.77 -3.06
C HIS A 52 -0.28 -3.02 -1.72
N LEU A 53 -0.81 -2.49 -0.61
CA LEU A 53 -0.29 -2.75 0.74
C LEU A 53 -0.22 -4.25 1.04
N THR A 54 -1.31 -4.98 0.73
CA THR A 54 -1.37 -6.43 0.96
C THR A 54 -0.28 -7.16 0.14
N ALA A 55 -0.09 -6.79 -1.13
CA ALA A 55 0.94 -7.37 -1.97
C ALA A 55 2.36 -7.05 -1.48
N LEU A 56 2.62 -5.80 -1.08
CA LEU A 56 3.91 -5.38 -0.54
C LEU A 56 4.23 -6.09 0.79
N SER A 57 3.25 -6.25 1.67
CA SER A 57 3.42 -7.00 2.92
C SER A 57 3.72 -8.48 2.67
N GLN A 58 3.07 -9.11 1.68
CA GLN A 58 3.37 -10.49 1.30
C GLN A 58 4.80 -10.67 0.76
N LEU A 59 5.33 -9.66 0.06
CA LEU A 59 6.72 -9.67 -0.40
C LEU A 59 7.71 -9.58 0.77
N LEU A 60 7.39 -8.83 1.83
CA LEU A 60 8.19 -8.82 3.07
C LEU A 60 8.22 -10.19 3.74
N ASP A 61 7.05 -10.81 3.92
CA ASP A 61 6.96 -12.13 4.58
C ASP A 61 7.73 -13.20 3.80
N THR A 62 7.60 -13.18 2.46
CA THR A 62 8.32 -14.12 1.57
C THR A 62 9.83 -13.89 1.61
N GLY A 63 10.28 -12.63 1.68
CA GLY A 63 11.70 -12.27 1.80
C GLY A 63 12.33 -12.64 3.14
N GLN A 64 11.55 -12.66 4.23
CA GLN A 64 12.02 -13.06 5.57
C GLN A 64 12.10 -14.59 5.75
N THR A 65 11.27 -15.36 5.03
CA THR A 65 11.31 -16.84 5.07
C THR A 65 12.49 -17.50 4.35
N GLY A 66 13.41 -16.73 3.76
CA GLY A 66 14.66 -17.22 3.15
C GLY A 66 15.77 -17.57 4.15
N VAL A 67 15.44 -17.88 5.40
CA VAL A 67 16.37 -18.31 6.46
C VAL A 67 16.03 -19.74 6.86
N HIS A 68 16.50 -20.72 6.08
CA HIS A 68 16.74 -22.10 6.52
C HIS A 68 17.81 -22.74 5.65
#